data_AF-A0A357D3M2-F1
#
_entry.id   AF-A0A357D3M2-F1
#
_cell.length_a   1.000
_cell.length_b   1.000
_cell.length_c   1.000
_cell.angle_alpha   90.00
_cell.angle_beta   90.00
_cell.angle_gamma   90.00
#
_symmetry.space_group_name_H-M   'P 1'
#
loop_
_entity.id
_entity.type
_entity.pdbx_description
1 polymer ?
#
loop_
_entity_poly.entity_id
_entity_poly.type
_entity_poly.pdbx_seq_one_letter_code
_entity_poly.pdbx_strand_id
1 'polypeptide(L)'
;MIIKPRHPRTAVLLTGPPASAADDREVVAKFLNYQNAERIVCGGATGNLVARELKREIKTSLQYEDPSVPPTATIQGIDLVTEGILTLNKSLTKLKSGGGEWRKEPRADGATLLCQALTRADRVIMLVGTAVNPAHEEFMSSLQLLTRTEVVARLQEVLSQMDKEV
;
A
#
# COMPACT_ATOMS: atom_id res chain seq x y z
N MET A 1 23.26 -2.34 -31.37
CA MET A 1 22.32 -2.77 -30.32
C MET A 1 21.18 -1.75 -30.27
N ILE A 2 19.95 -2.17 -30.58
CA ILE A 2 18.78 -1.27 -30.53
C ILE A 2 18.12 -1.50 -29.18
N ILE A 3 18.18 -0.50 -28.29
CA ILE A 3 17.47 -0.52 -27.00
C ILE A 3 16.08 0.07 -27.26
N LYS A 4 15.03 -0.75 -27.22
CA LYS A 4 13.65 -0.24 -27.25
C LYS A 4 13.28 0.25 -25.84
N PRO A 5 12.90 1.52 -25.64
CA PRO A 5 12.44 1.98 -24.34
C PRO A 5 11.14 1.25 -23.97
N ARG A 6 11.10 0.65 -22.77
CA ARG A 6 9.86 0.13 -22.18
C ARG A 6 9.15 1.25 -21.43
N HIS A 7 7.82 1.24 -21.41
CA HIS A 7 7.08 2.13 -20.52
C HIS A 7 7.45 1.85 -19.06
N PRO A 8 7.70 2.88 -18.23
CA PRO A 8 7.91 2.72 -16.80
C PRO A 8 6.71 2.01 -16.16
N ARG A 9 6.97 1.06 -15.28
CA ARG A 9 5.94 0.43 -14.45
C ARG A 9 5.63 1.35 -13.29
N THR A 10 4.38 1.78 -13.19
CA THR A 10 3.93 2.63 -12.07
C THR A 10 3.12 1.81 -11.08
N ALA A 11 3.44 1.95 -9.79
CA ALA A 11 2.56 1.54 -8.71
C ALA A 11 1.98 2.80 -8.04
N VAL A 12 0.68 2.80 -7.76
CA VAL A 12 0.03 3.87 -7.00
C VAL A 12 -0.48 3.26 -5.70
N LEU A 13 0.09 3.72 -4.60
CA LEU A 13 -0.27 3.32 -3.24
C LEU A 13 -1.14 4.40 -2.60
N LEU A 14 -2.39 4.07 -2.29
CA LEU A 14 -3.28 4.90 -1.49
C LEU A 14 -3.34 4.35 -0.06
N THR A 15 -2.99 5.17 0.92
CA THR A 15 -3.03 4.80 2.35
C THR A 15 -3.61 5.91 3.21
N GLY A 16 -4.61 5.57 4.02
CA GLY A 16 -5.38 6.50 4.83
C GLY A 16 -6.43 7.28 4.02
N PRO A 17 -7.62 7.54 4.58
CA PRO A 17 -8.57 8.49 3.99
C PRO A 17 -8.09 9.95 4.15
N PRO A 18 -8.58 10.88 3.31
CA PRO A 18 -8.33 12.30 3.52
C PRO A 18 -8.97 12.78 4.84
N ALA A 19 -8.50 13.92 5.37
CA ALA A 19 -9.03 14.48 6.61
C ALA A 19 -10.54 14.82 6.54
N SER A 20 -11.03 15.16 5.34
CA SER A 20 -12.45 15.47 5.10
C SER A 20 -13.06 14.49 4.11
N ALA A 21 -14.23 13.95 4.46
CA ALA A 21 -14.99 13.07 3.56
C ALA A 21 -15.48 13.78 2.28
N ALA A 22 -15.50 15.13 2.28
CA ALA A 22 -15.81 15.90 1.08
C ALA A 22 -14.77 15.69 -0.04
N ASP A 23 -13.54 15.32 0.33
CA ASP A 23 -12.42 15.13 -0.60
C ASP A 23 -12.33 13.68 -1.12
N ASP A 24 -13.15 12.76 -0.58
CA ASP A 24 -13.06 11.33 -0.88
C ASP A 24 -13.15 11.06 -2.39
N ARG A 25 -14.11 11.71 -3.06
CA ARG A 25 -14.31 11.57 -4.51
C ARG A 25 -13.10 12.05 -5.30
N GLU A 26 -12.49 13.17 -4.90
CA GLU A 26 -11.33 13.73 -5.57
C GLU A 26 -10.10 12.82 -5.40
N VAL A 27 -9.87 12.33 -4.19
CA VAL A 27 -8.77 11.41 -3.88
C VAL A 27 -8.89 10.11 -4.68
N VAL A 28 -10.09 9.52 -4.76
CA VAL A 28 -10.31 8.30 -5.55
C VAL A 28 -10.17 8.58 -7.05
N ALA A 29 -10.67 9.71 -7.54
CA ALA A 29 -10.49 10.10 -8.93
C ALA A 29 -9.00 10.24 -9.28
N LYS A 30 -8.22 10.93 -8.43
CA LYS A 30 -6.77 11.07 -8.59
C LYS A 30 -6.06 9.72 -8.56
N PHE A 31 -6.41 8.84 -7.62
CA PHE A 31 -5.89 7.48 -7.52
C PHE A 31 -6.12 6.67 -8.80
N LEU A 32 -7.29 6.80 -9.43
CA LEU A 32 -7.60 6.08 -10.66
C LEU A 32 -7.00 6.69 -11.93
N ASN A 33 -6.67 7.98 -11.91
CA ASN A 33 -6.24 8.73 -13.10
C ASN A 33 -4.86 8.34 -13.65
N TYR A 34 -4.06 7.61 -12.87
CA TYR A 34 -2.77 7.10 -13.33
C TYR A 34 -2.97 5.96 -14.35
N GLN A 35 -2.47 6.18 -15.57
CA GLN A 35 -2.55 5.19 -16.66
C GLN A 35 -1.51 4.09 -16.48
N ASN A 36 -1.86 2.86 -16.90
CA ASN A 36 -0.98 1.68 -16.84
C ASN A 36 -0.31 1.46 -15.48
N ALA A 37 -1.04 1.77 -14.41
CA ALA A 37 -0.56 1.68 -13.04
C ALA A 37 -1.19 0.51 -12.28
N GLU A 38 -0.37 -0.17 -11.48
CA GLU A 38 -0.80 -1.11 -10.46
C GLU A 38 -1.40 -0.33 -9.27
N ARG A 39 -2.66 -0.59 -8.97
CA ARG A 39 -3.46 0.12 -7.97
C ARG A 39 -3.46 -0.62 -6.65
N ILE A 40 -2.89 0.00 -5.63
CA ILE A 40 -2.70 -0.59 -4.31
C ILE A 40 -3.42 0.27 -3.28
N VAL A 41 -4.28 -0.36 -2.50
CA VAL A 41 -4.96 0.26 -1.37
C VAL A 41 -4.49 -0.39 -0.08
N CYS A 42 -4.06 0.44 0.87
CA CYS A 42 -3.51 0.01 2.14
C CYS A 42 -4.37 0.60 3.28
N GLY A 43 -5.10 -0.27 3.98
CA GLY A 43 -5.94 0.07 5.13
C GLY A 43 -7.43 -0.15 4.90
N GLY A 44 -8.11 -0.70 5.90
CA GLY A 44 -9.55 -0.98 5.84
C GLY A 44 -10.41 0.28 5.64
N ALA A 45 -10.14 1.38 6.35
CA ALA A 45 -10.86 2.63 6.14
C ALA A 45 -10.68 3.19 4.72
N THR A 46 -9.44 3.12 4.21
CA THR A 46 -9.10 3.48 2.83
C THR A 46 -9.79 2.58 1.81
N GLY A 47 -9.81 1.27 2.05
CA GLY A 47 -10.49 0.27 1.22
C GLY A 47 -11.98 0.51 1.16
N ASN A 48 -12.63 0.79 2.29
CA ASN A 48 -14.05 1.13 2.36
C ASN A 48 -14.36 2.42 1.60
N LEU A 49 -13.51 3.44 1.72
CA LEU A 49 -13.63 4.68 0.95
C LEU A 49 -13.57 4.39 -0.56
N VAL A 50 -12.58 3.64 -1.01
CA VAL A 50 -12.44 3.29 -2.45
C VAL A 50 -13.62 2.45 -2.93
N ALA A 51 -14.02 1.42 -2.17
CA ALA A 51 -15.14 0.57 -2.50
C ALA A 51 -16.45 1.38 -2.65
N ARG A 52 -16.71 2.29 -1.72
CA ARG A 52 -17.89 3.17 -1.73
C ARG A 52 -17.90 4.09 -2.94
N GLU A 53 -16.80 4.80 -3.22
CA GLU A 53 -16.73 5.72 -4.36
C GLU A 53 -16.85 5.00 -5.71
N LEU A 54 -16.35 3.76 -5.80
CA LEU A 54 -16.48 2.93 -7.00
C LEU A 54 -17.79 2.17 -7.10
N LYS A 55 -18.65 2.23 -6.06
CA LYS A 55 -19.86 1.42 -5.94
C LYS A 55 -19.57 -0.08 -6.14
N ARG A 56 -18.48 -0.55 -5.51
CA ARG A 56 -18.04 -1.95 -5.52
C ARG A 56 -18.05 -2.51 -4.11
N GLU A 57 -18.17 -3.83 -4.01
CA GLU A 57 -18.00 -4.53 -2.74
C GLU A 57 -16.51 -4.68 -2.42
N ILE A 58 -16.19 -4.58 -1.13
CA ILE A 58 -14.92 -5.03 -0.57
C ILE A 58 -15.14 -6.43 0.02
N LYS A 59 -14.31 -7.40 -0.41
CA LYS A 59 -14.35 -8.77 0.09
C LYS A 59 -13.05 -9.09 0.79
N THR A 60 -13.08 -9.15 2.11
CA THR A 60 -11.95 -9.62 2.92
C THR A 60 -11.74 -11.11 2.70
N SER A 61 -10.49 -11.49 2.45
CA SER A 61 -10.09 -12.89 2.41
C SER A 61 -10.22 -13.48 3.80
N LEU A 62 -10.70 -14.72 3.90
CA LEU A 62 -10.70 -15.48 5.15
C LEU A 62 -9.43 -16.33 5.28
N GLN A 63 -8.50 -16.22 4.32
CA GLN A 63 -7.27 -16.98 4.28
C GLN A 63 -6.16 -16.22 5.03
N TYR A 64 -5.73 -16.78 6.15
CA TYR A 64 -4.65 -16.24 6.98
C TYR A 64 -3.36 -17.02 6.67
N GLU A 65 -2.50 -16.45 5.84
CA GLU A 65 -1.19 -17.05 5.48
C GLU A 65 -0.15 -16.90 6.61
N ASP A 66 -0.28 -15.86 7.42
CA ASP A 66 0.48 -15.63 8.65
C ASP A 66 -0.49 -15.15 9.72
N PRO A 67 -0.68 -15.86 10.86
CA PRO A 67 -1.61 -15.45 11.91
C PRO A 67 -1.32 -14.07 12.50
N SER A 68 -0.09 -13.58 12.36
CA SER A 68 0.32 -12.24 12.80
C SER A 68 0.01 -11.15 11.75
N VAL A 69 -0.33 -11.52 10.51
CA VAL A 69 -0.65 -10.61 9.41
C VAL A 69 -2.14 -10.79 9.08
N PRO A 70 -2.99 -9.74 9.21
CA PRO A 70 -4.38 -9.87 8.83
C PRO A 70 -4.51 -10.05 7.31
N PRO A 71 -5.60 -10.67 6.86
CA PRO A 71 -5.75 -11.12 5.49
C PRO A 71 -5.88 -9.93 4.53
N THR A 72 -5.61 -10.17 3.25
CA THR A 72 -5.87 -9.19 2.21
C THR A 72 -7.37 -9.06 1.93
N ALA A 73 -7.76 -8.02 1.20
CA ALA A 73 -9.09 -7.87 0.65
C ALA A 73 -9.04 -7.74 -0.87
N THR A 74 -10.20 -7.80 -1.51
CA THR A 74 -10.36 -7.58 -2.94
C THR A 74 -11.44 -6.53 -3.19
N ILE A 75 -11.18 -5.64 -4.13
CA ILE A 75 -12.14 -4.69 -4.69
C ILE A 75 -11.99 -4.78 -6.21
N GLN A 76 -13.10 -4.93 -6.93
CA GLN A 76 -13.03 -5.05 -8.39
C GLN A 76 -12.39 -3.79 -9.01
N GLY A 77 -11.31 -4.00 -9.78
CA GLY A 77 -10.55 -2.92 -10.43
C GLY A 77 -9.37 -2.39 -9.61
N ILE A 78 -9.11 -2.95 -8.42
CA ILE A 78 -7.95 -2.67 -7.58
C ILE A 78 -7.07 -3.92 -7.54
N ASP A 79 -5.77 -3.77 -7.79
CA ASP A 79 -4.84 -4.89 -7.94
C ASP A 79 -4.46 -5.53 -6.59
N LEU A 80 -4.36 -4.71 -5.54
CA LEU A 80 -4.03 -5.17 -4.20
C LEU A 80 -4.77 -4.33 -3.14
N VAL A 81 -5.47 -4.99 -2.21
CA VAL A 81 -6.02 -4.35 -1.01
C VAL A 81 -5.47 -5.06 0.21
N THR A 82 -4.82 -4.32 1.09
CA THR A 82 -4.21 -4.86 2.32
C THR A 82 -4.72 -4.12 3.54
N GLU A 83 -4.30 -4.60 4.71
CA GLU A 83 -4.31 -3.82 5.93
C GLU A 83 -3.47 -2.56 5.81
N GLY A 84 -3.63 -1.65 6.77
CA GLY A 84 -3.05 -0.31 6.74
C GLY A 84 -1.65 -0.28 7.32
N ILE A 85 -1.51 0.43 8.44
CA ILE A 85 -0.23 0.75 9.09
C ILE A 85 0.58 -0.52 9.41
N LEU A 86 -0.08 -1.61 9.80
CA LEU A 86 0.59 -2.89 10.09
C LEU A 86 1.31 -3.45 8.85
N THR A 87 0.65 -3.46 7.69
CA THR A 87 1.26 -3.92 6.44
C THR A 87 2.43 -3.02 6.04
N LEU A 88 2.27 -1.69 6.12
CA LEU A 88 3.35 -0.75 5.80
C LEU A 88 4.60 -0.98 6.66
N ASN A 89 4.42 -1.14 7.98
CA ASN A 89 5.53 -1.36 8.89
C ASN A 89 6.23 -2.69 8.63
N LYS A 90 5.48 -3.77 8.39
CA LYS A 90 6.06 -5.08 8.04
C LYS A 90 6.78 -5.04 6.70
N SER A 91 6.22 -4.38 5.69
CA SER A 91 6.87 -4.19 4.39
C SER A 91 8.16 -3.39 4.52
N LEU A 92 8.18 -2.33 5.33
CA LEU A 92 9.39 -1.56 5.59
C LEU A 92 10.49 -2.44 6.20
N THR A 93 10.16 -3.26 7.21
CA THR A 93 11.10 -4.21 7.83
C THR A 93 11.64 -5.21 6.80
N LYS A 94 10.77 -5.77 5.96
CA LYS A 94 11.17 -6.71 4.88
C LYS A 94 12.08 -6.03 3.85
N LEU A 95 11.76 -4.82 3.40
CA LEU A 95 12.60 -4.11 2.43
C LEU A 95 13.97 -3.74 2.99
N LYS A 96 14.05 -3.40 4.29
CA LYS A 96 15.32 -3.09 4.97
C LYS A 96 16.20 -4.30 5.27
N SER A 97 15.67 -5.52 5.28
CA SER A 97 16.42 -6.70 5.74
C SER A 97 17.56 -7.16 4.80
N GLY A 98 17.87 -6.43 3.73
CA GLY A 98 19.14 -6.49 2.98
C GLY A 98 19.46 -7.77 2.20
N GLY A 99 18.82 -8.90 2.53
CA GLY A 99 19.09 -10.22 1.93
C GLY A 99 18.10 -10.64 0.84
N GLY A 100 17.03 -9.88 0.63
CA GLY A 100 15.97 -10.25 -0.31
C GLY A 100 15.29 -11.60 0.00
N GLU A 101 15.47 -12.13 1.22
CA GLU A 101 14.92 -13.43 1.62
C GLU A 101 13.39 -13.44 1.55
N TRP A 102 12.76 -12.30 1.80
CA TRP A 102 11.33 -12.10 1.63
C TRP A 102 10.86 -12.36 0.18
N ARG A 103 11.75 -12.28 -0.83
CA ARG A 103 11.41 -12.63 -2.22
C ARG A 103 11.27 -14.13 -2.43
N LYS A 104 11.84 -14.94 -1.54
CA LYS A 104 11.75 -16.40 -1.55
C LYS A 104 10.58 -16.91 -0.71
N GLU A 105 9.94 -16.03 0.06
CA GLU A 105 8.77 -16.41 0.83
C GLU A 105 7.66 -16.83 -0.14
N PRO A 106 7.15 -18.08 -0.04
CA PRO A 106 6.05 -18.56 -0.88
C PRO A 106 4.70 -17.91 -0.51
N ARG A 107 4.70 -16.99 0.47
CA ARG A 107 3.50 -16.45 1.11
C ARG A 107 2.91 -15.31 0.30
N ALA A 108 1.60 -15.35 0.17
CA ALA A 108 0.78 -14.29 -0.41
C ALA A 108 0.26 -13.31 0.68
N ASP A 109 1.01 -13.11 1.76
CA ASP A 109 0.62 -12.14 2.79
C ASP A 109 0.70 -10.71 2.26
N GLY A 110 -0.12 -9.80 2.81
CA GLY A 110 -0.23 -8.44 2.32
C GLY A 110 1.08 -7.65 2.32
N ALA A 111 1.99 -7.92 3.27
CA ALA A 111 3.27 -7.22 3.34
C ALA A 111 4.24 -7.70 2.26
N THR A 112 4.27 -9.02 2.01
CA THR A 112 5.08 -9.61 0.93
C THR A 112 4.57 -9.16 -0.45
N LEU A 113 3.24 -9.18 -0.66
CA LEU A 113 2.63 -8.68 -1.90
C LEU A 113 2.91 -7.18 -2.13
N LEU A 114 2.83 -6.36 -1.08
CA LEU A 114 3.19 -4.95 -1.17
C LEU A 114 4.66 -4.76 -1.53
N CYS A 115 5.59 -5.49 -0.91
CA CYS A 115 7.01 -5.44 -1.26
C CYS A 115 7.25 -5.83 -2.73
N GLN A 116 6.58 -6.87 -3.22
CA GLN A 116 6.68 -7.31 -4.62
C GLN A 116 6.20 -6.21 -5.58
N ALA A 117 5.04 -5.61 -5.32
CA ALA A 117 4.49 -4.55 -6.15
C ALA A 117 5.43 -3.32 -6.19
N LEU A 118 5.88 -2.85 -5.03
CA LEU A 118 6.75 -1.68 -4.92
C LEU A 118 8.12 -1.89 -5.57
N THR A 119 8.71 -3.08 -5.43
CA THR A 119 10.04 -3.38 -6.03
C THR A 119 9.99 -3.65 -7.52
N ARG A 120 8.84 -4.11 -8.04
CA ARG A 120 8.61 -4.33 -9.48
C ARG A 120 8.35 -3.03 -10.24
N ALA A 121 7.83 -2.01 -9.57
CA ALA A 121 7.62 -0.69 -10.13
C ALA A 121 8.97 0.01 -10.43
N ASP A 122 8.98 0.88 -11.43
CA ASP A 122 10.05 1.85 -11.65
C ASP A 122 9.71 3.18 -10.97
N ARG A 123 8.40 3.49 -10.91
CA ARG A 123 7.84 4.68 -10.28
C ARG A 123 6.78 4.29 -9.26
N VAL A 124 6.83 4.86 -8.06
CA VAL A 124 5.85 4.65 -7.00
C VAL A 124 5.21 5.99 -6.65
N ILE A 125 3.91 6.12 -6.86
CA ILE A 125 3.14 7.27 -6.40
C ILE A 125 2.52 6.91 -5.05
N MET A 126 2.79 7.71 -4.02
CA MET A 126 2.17 7.54 -2.72
C MET A 126 1.13 8.64 -2.48
N LEU A 127 -0.14 8.24 -2.37
CA LEU A 127 -1.25 9.08 -1.95
C LEU A 127 -1.52 8.80 -0.47
N VAL A 128 -1.17 9.76 0.39
CA VAL A 128 -1.22 9.60 1.85
C VAL A 128 -2.34 10.45 2.42
N GLY A 129 -3.36 9.79 2.95
CA GLY A 129 -4.46 10.43 3.66
C GLY A 129 -4.04 10.94 5.03
N THR A 130 -4.59 12.09 5.38
CA THR A 130 -4.29 12.84 6.61
C THR A 130 -5.34 12.66 7.70
N ALA A 131 -6.34 11.79 7.51
CA ALA A 131 -7.27 11.47 8.57
C ALA A 131 -6.57 10.86 9.78
N VAL A 132 -6.88 11.42 10.95
CA VAL A 132 -6.38 10.99 12.26
C VAL A 132 -7.53 10.37 13.03
N ASN A 133 -7.31 9.18 13.57
CA ASN A 133 -8.22 8.55 14.53
C ASN A 133 -7.43 8.30 15.82
N PRO A 134 -7.65 9.09 16.89
CA PRO A 134 -6.86 9.00 18.12
C PRO A 134 -6.82 7.59 18.73
N ALA A 135 -7.95 6.88 18.77
CA ALA A 135 -8.00 5.53 19.32
C ALA A 135 -7.20 4.53 18.48
N HIS A 136 -7.18 4.71 17.15
CA HIS A 136 -6.36 3.90 16.26
C HIS A 136 -4.87 4.21 16.43
N GLU A 137 -4.48 5.49 16.49
CA GLU A 137 -3.09 5.92 16.68
C GLU A 137 -2.54 5.45 18.03
N GLU A 138 -3.32 5.55 19.10
CA GLU A 138 -2.96 5.06 20.43
C GLU A 138 -2.74 3.54 20.44
N PHE A 139 -3.66 2.79 19.82
CA PHE A 139 -3.50 1.34 19.66
C PHE A 139 -2.24 0.98 18.88
N MET A 140 -1.99 1.62 17.73
CA MET A 140 -0.77 1.35 16.94
C MET A 140 0.51 1.74 17.70
N SER A 141 0.46 2.82 18.48
CA SER A 141 1.57 3.24 19.33
C SER A 141 1.88 2.21 20.42
N SER A 142 0.86 1.58 21.01
CA SER A 142 1.04 0.49 22.00
C SER A 142 1.74 -0.75 21.41
N LEU A 143 1.62 -0.95 20.10
CA LEU A 143 2.30 -2.00 19.35
C LEU A 143 3.71 -1.60 18.89
N GLN A 144 4.19 -0.41 19.29
CA GLN A 144 5.49 0.14 18.91
C GLN A 144 5.68 0.25 17.37
N LEU A 145 4.58 0.44 16.63
CA LEU A 145 4.62 0.66 15.20
C LEU A 145 4.88 2.13 14.89
N LEU A 146 5.53 2.39 13.76
CA LEU A 146 5.64 3.75 13.24
C LEU A 146 4.26 4.25 12.81
N THR A 147 4.04 5.56 12.96
CA THR A 147 2.86 6.23 12.43
C THR A 147 2.83 6.16 10.89
N ARG A 148 1.66 6.41 10.28
CA ARG A 148 1.53 6.42 8.81
C ARG A 148 2.53 7.36 8.14
N THR A 149 2.69 8.57 8.68
CA THR A 149 3.61 9.58 8.13
C THR A 149 5.05 9.10 8.20
N GLU A 150 5.47 8.54 9.34
CA GLU A 150 6.83 8.05 9.53
C GLU A 150 7.15 6.82 8.67
N VAL A 151 6.23 5.84 8.60
CA VAL A 151 6.46 4.62 7.82
C VAL A 151 6.50 4.92 6.33
N VAL A 152 5.64 5.84 5.85
CA VAL A 152 5.67 6.29 4.45
C VAL A 152 6.99 6.99 4.14
N ALA A 153 7.43 7.94 4.97
CA ALA A 153 8.70 8.64 4.76
C ALA A 153 9.88 7.65 4.66
N ARG A 154 9.94 6.66 5.57
CA ARG A 154 10.99 5.63 5.53
C ARG A 154 10.86 4.69 4.34
N LEU A 155 9.65 4.40 3.86
CA LEU A 155 9.45 3.63 2.62
C LEU A 155 9.95 4.41 1.41
N GLN A 156 9.69 5.72 1.33
CA GLN A 156 10.20 6.58 0.26
C GLN A 156 11.73 6.58 0.23
N GLU A 157 12.39 6.70 1.39
CA GLU A 157 13.85 6.61 1.51
C GLU A 157 14.39 5.28 0.99
N VAL A 158 13.83 4.16 1.45
CA VAL A 158 14.26 2.82 1.06
C VAL A 158 14.04 2.58 -0.43
N LEU A 159 12.90 2.99 -0.98
CA LEU A 159 12.62 2.85 -2.41
C LEU A 159 13.54 3.73 -3.26
N SER A 160 13.84 4.96 -2.82
CA SER A 160 14.81 5.84 -3.50
C SER A 160 16.20 5.23 -3.52
N GLN A 161 16.64 4.59 -2.43
CA GLN A 161 17.90 3.83 -2.37
C GLN A 161 17.91 2.59 -3.28
N MET A 162 16.74 2.13 -3.73
CA MET A 162 16.58 1.04 -4.69
C MET A 162 16.37 1.54 -6.13
N ASP A 163 16.78 2.78 -6.41
CA ASP A 163 16.68 3.45 -7.71
C ASP A 163 15.24 3.56 -8.25
N LYS A 164 14.26 3.72 -7.34
CA LYS A 164 12.86 3.99 -7.72
C LYS A 164 12.59 5.48 -7.75
N GLU A 165 11.79 5.92 -8.72
CA GLU A 165 11.18 7.26 -8.70
C GLU A 165 10.01 7.25 -7.72
N VAL A 166 10.04 8.08 -6.68
CA VAL A 166 9.01 8.11 -5.62
C VAL A 166 8.51 9.54 -5.39
#